data_AF-A0A8S9VVX6-F1
#
_entry.id   AF-A0A8S9VVX6-F1
#
_cell.length_a   1.000
_cell.length_b   1.000
_cell.length_c   1.000
_cell.angle_alpha   90.00
_cell.angle_beta   90.00
_cell.angle_gamma   90.00
#
_symmetry.space_group_name_H-M   'P 1'
#
loop_
_entity.id
_entity.type
_entity.pdbx_description
1 polymer ?
#
loop_
_entity_poly.entity_id
_entity_poly.type
_entity_poly.pdbx_seq_one_letter_code
_entity_poly.pdbx_strand_id
1 'polypeptide(L)'
;MESTQLLDILGNGNRRKILQLLASRPCYVGEITERIGLGAKAVLGHLDMLEQIGMIRADTNEKRRKYYQITENLKLEVFLSPYSYTVETSTVHQHPSGDGVEEPFPARADEPKAVDALKELNRKLFELESRRRGLANQQRNIEGEMSDVMAQCIDWLHEVAQDHLEADILMTVIREPQNRRSLSMNLGLPEYFIETQIQSLIERGVMNERQINNRQLLTLIDG
;
A
#
# COMPACT_ATOMS: atom_id res chain seq x y z
N MET A 1 -0.13 -0.03 -10.68
CA MET A 1 -0.42 -1.48 -10.67
C MET A 1 -1.64 -1.70 -9.79
N GLU A 2 -2.51 -2.66 -10.10
CA GLU A 2 -3.61 -3.01 -9.19
C GLU A 2 -3.07 -3.77 -7.97
N SER A 3 -3.54 -3.41 -6.77
CA SER A 3 -3.10 -3.96 -5.50
C SER A 3 -3.35 -5.47 -5.36
N THR A 4 -4.44 -5.99 -5.93
CA THR A 4 -4.78 -7.41 -5.93
C THR A 4 -3.76 -8.24 -6.74
N GLN A 5 -3.41 -7.77 -7.94
CA GLN A 5 -2.42 -8.44 -8.78
C GLN A 5 -1.05 -8.51 -8.09
N LEU A 6 -0.69 -7.46 -7.36
CA LEU A 6 0.53 -7.41 -6.56
C LEU A 6 0.54 -8.47 -5.45
N LEU A 7 -0.57 -8.61 -4.72
CA LEU A 7 -0.73 -9.63 -3.68
C LEU A 7 -0.63 -11.05 -4.24
N ASP A 8 -1.26 -11.34 -5.37
CA ASP A 8 -1.19 -12.64 -6.04
C ASP A 8 0.25 -13.01 -6.38
N ILE A 9 1.01 -12.03 -6.87
CA ILE A 9 2.41 -12.23 -7.25
C ILE A 9 3.28 -12.44 -6.01
N LEU A 10 3.16 -11.57 -5.02
CA LEU A 10 3.88 -11.72 -3.76
C LEU A 10 3.46 -12.94 -2.95
N GLY A 11 2.30 -13.56 -3.24
CA GLY A 11 1.82 -14.78 -2.60
C GLY A 11 2.76 -15.99 -2.79
N ASN A 12 3.57 -16.03 -3.85
CA ASN A 12 4.50 -17.12 -4.09
C ASN A 12 5.84 -16.91 -3.37
N GLY A 13 6.22 -17.87 -2.52
CA GLY A 13 7.45 -17.81 -1.73
C GLY A 13 8.75 -17.77 -2.55
N ASN A 14 8.79 -18.40 -3.72
CA ASN A 14 9.98 -18.36 -4.59
C ASN A 14 10.16 -16.98 -5.21
N ARG A 15 9.07 -16.32 -5.62
CA ARG A 15 9.12 -14.93 -6.11
C ARG A 15 9.61 -13.98 -5.02
N ARG A 16 9.16 -14.15 -3.77
CA ARG A 16 9.69 -13.38 -2.62
C ARG A 16 11.19 -13.60 -2.39
N LYS A 17 11.67 -14.84 -2.49
CA LYS A 17 13.11 -15.15 -2.40
C LYS A 17 13.92 -14.50 -3.52
N ILE A 18 13.42 -14.52 -4.76
CA ILE A 18 14.06 -13.84 -5.89
C ILE A 18 14.17 -12.34 -5.60
N LEU A 19 13.07 -11.69 -5.21
CA LEU A 19 13.08 -10.26 -4.88
C LEU A 19 14.06 -9.93 -3.73
N GLN A 20 14.14 -10.78 -2.70
CA GLN A 20 15.09 -10.62 -1.61
C GLN A 20 16.56 -10.68 -2.09
N LEU A 21 16.88 -11.54 -3.06
CA LEU A 21 18.20 -11.58 -3.68
C LEU A 21 18.50 -10.32 -4.48
N LEU A 22 17.55 -9.89 -5.31
CA LEU A 22 17.68 -8.71 -6.16
C LEU A 22 17.76 -7.40 -5.36
N ALA A 23 17.15 -7.35 -4.16
CA ALA A 23 17.27 -6.22 -3.25
C ALA A 23 18.70 -6.02 -2.70
N SER A 24 19.53 -7.07 -2.71
CA SER A 24 20.92 -6.96 -2.25
C SER A 24 21.85 -6.45 -3.37
N ARG A 25 21.65 -6.92 -4.60
CA ARG A 25 22.40 -6.53 -5.80
C ARG A 25 21.74 -7.07 -7.06
N PRO A 26 22.06 -6.51 -8.25
CA PRO A 26 21.71 -7.15 -9.51
C PRO A 26 22.28 -8.57 -9.60
N CYS A 27 21.47 -9.52 -10.08
CA CYS A 27 21.84 -10.93 -10.18
C CYS A 27 21.50 -11.51 -11.55
N TYR A 28 22.30 -12.47 -12.02
CA TYR A 28 21.97 -13.26 -13.21
C TYR A 28 21.34 -14.61 -12.83
N VAL A 29 20.69 -15.26 -13.80
CA VAL A 29 19.87 -16.48 -13.57
C VAL A 29 20.62 -17.57 -12.81
N GLY A 30 21.90 -17.81 -13.12
CA GLY A 30 22.71 -18.84 -12.46
C GLY A 30 22.84 -18.64 -10.95
N GLU A 31 23.08 -17.41 -10.51
CA GLU A 31 23.20 -17.08 -9.07
C GLU A 31 21.86 -17.28 -8.35
N ILE A 32 20.77 -16.97 -9.03
CA ILE A 32 19.42 -17.13 -8.49
C ILE A 32 19.09 -18.63 -8.37
N THR A 33 19.41 -19.44 -9.39
CA THR A 33 19.18 -20.89 -9.35
C THR A 33 19.96 -21.56 -8.23
N GLU A 34 21.22 -21.17 -8.01
CA GLU A 34 22.08 -21.73 -6.97
C GLU A 34 21.55 -21.41 -5.57
N ARG A 35 21.11 -20.17 -5.34
CA ARG A 35 20.63 -19.74 -4.02
C ARG A 35 19.23 -20.22 -3.67
N ILE A 36 18.34 -20.37 -4.64
CA ILE A 36 16.94 -20.75 -4.40
C ILE A 36 16.74 -22.26 -4.52
N GLY A 37 17.65 -22.98 -5.21
CA GLY A 37 17.56 -24.43 -5.41
C GLY A 37 16.51 -24.83 -6.45
N LEU A 38 16.19 -23.93 -7.38
CA LEU A 38 15.23 -24.17 -8.46
C LEU A 38 15.94 -24.34 -9.80
N GLY A 39 15.35 -25.16 -10.67
CA GLY A 39 15.82 -25.29 -12.05
C GLY A 39 15.68 -23.98 -12.85
N ALA A 40 16.61 -23.74 -13.78
CA ALA A 40 16.69 -22.51 -14.56
C ALA A 40 15.37 -22.13 -15.26
N LYS A 41 14.63 -23.12 -15.78
CA LYS A 41 13.33 -22.89 -16.43
C LYS A 41 12.28 -22.30 -15.48
N ALA A 42 12.24 -22.77 -14.23
CA ALA A 42 11.31 -22.25 -13.23
C ALA A 42 11.70 -20.83 -12.79
N VAL A 43 13.00 -20.57 -12.61
CA VAL A 43 13.51 -19.24 -12.28
C VAL A 43 13.20 -18.24 -13.39
N LEU A 44 13.44 -18.60 -14.66
CA LEU A 44 13.09 -17.76 -15.81
C LEU A 44 11.60 -17.42 -15.82
N GLY A 45 10.71 -18.40 -15.63
CA GLY A 45 9.27 -18.13 -15.56
C GLY A 45 8.86 -17.16 -14.43
N HIS A 46 9.53 -17.23 -13.28
CA HIS A 46 9.31 -16.25 -12.21
C HIS A 46 9.83 -14.86 -12.57
N LEU A 47 11.02 -14.77 -13.19
CA LEU A 47 11.61 -13.51 -13.62
C LEU A 47 10.79 -12.85 -14.71
N ASP A 48 10.33 -13.60 -15.70
CA ASP A 48 9.47 -13.08 -16.79
C ASP A 48 8.19 -12.46 -16.22
N MET A 49 7.55 -13.12 -15.25
CA MET A 49 6.35 -12.58 -14.61
C MET A 49 6.63 -11.32 -13.78
N LEU A 50 7.76 -11.27 -13.06
CA LEU A 50 8.17 -10.09 -12.30
C LEU A 50 8.57 -8.93 -13.23
N GLU A 51 9.13 -9.22 -14.40
CA GLU A 51 9.52 -8.24 -15.42
C GLU A 51 8.28 -7.67 -16.12
N GLN A 52 7.31 -8.52 -16.48
CA GLN A 52 6.06 -8.12 -17.14
C GLN A 52 5.24 -7.12 -16.34
N ILE A 53 5.26 -7.23 -15.01
CA ILE A 53 4.55 -6.30 -14.11
C ILE A 53 5.39 -5.07 -13.74
N GLY A 54 6.63 -4.98 -14.22
CA GLY A 54 7.52 -3.83 -13.99
C GLY A 54 8.26 -3.83 -12.65
N MET A 55 8.13 -4.85 -11.80
CA MET A 55 8.86 -4.91 -10.52
C MET A 55 10.37 -5.00 -10.69
N ILE A 56 10.79 -5.70 -11.74
CA ILE A 56 12.19 -5.86 -12.08
C ILE A 56 12.38 -5.45 -13.53
N ARG A 57 13.59 -5.00 -13.84
CA ARG A 57 14.07 -4.84 -15.21
C ARG A 57 15.33 -5.65 -15.39
N ALA A 58 15.69 -5.87 -16.65
CA ALA A 58 16.89 -6.58 -16.98
C ALA A 58 17.81 -5.79 -17.89
N ASP A 59 19.08 -5.76 -17.51
CA ASP A 59 20.13 -5.10 -18.26
C ASP A 59 21.16 -6.14 -18.72
N THR A 60 21.62 -5.99 -19.96
CA THR A 60 22.62 -6.88 -20.54
C THR A 60 23.98 -6.24 -20.41
N ASN A 61 24.91 -6.95 -19.77
CA ASN A 61 26.28 -6.46 -19.66
C ASN A 61 27.09 -6.68 -20.95
N GLU A 62 28.31 -6.14 -20.98
CA GLU A 62 29.26 -6.27 -22.10
C GLU A 62 29.56 -7.74 -22.48
N LYS A 63 29.43 -8.67 -21.52
CA LYS A 63 29.62 -10.12 -21.71
C LYS A 63 28.35 -10.83 -22.17
N ARG A 64 27.33 -10.09 -22.66
CA ARG A 64 26.01 -10.60 -23.09
C ARG A 64 25.27 -11.42 -22.03
N ARG A 65 25.52 -11.14 -20.74
CA ARG A 65 24.78 -11.75 -19.62
C ARG A 65 23.67 -10.81 -19.16
N LYS A 66 22.45 -11.34 -19.06
CA LYS A 66 21.26 -10.63 -18.58
C LYS A 66 21.26 -10.61 -17.04
N TYR A 67 21.32 -9.43 -16.45
CA TYR A 67 21.22 -9.19 -15.00
C TYR A 67 19.87 -8.56 -14.70
N TYR A 68 19.22 -9.04 -13.66
CA TYR A 68 17.94 -8.53 -13.19
C TYR A 68 18.16 -7.62 -11.99
N GLN A 69 17.37 -6.56 -11.89
CA GLN A 69 17.38 -5.63 -10.75
C GLN A 69 15.98 -5.05 -10.50
N ILE A 70 15.71 -4.61 -9.26
CA ILE A 70 14.44 -3.97 -8.90
C ILE A 70 14.34 -2.62 -9.62
N THR A 71 13.17 -2.33 -10.22
CA THR A 71 12.94 -1.13 -11.03
C THR A 71 12.80 0.13 -10.17
N GLU A 72 12.02 0.03 -9.09
CA GLU A 72 11.67 1.15 -8.23
C GLU A 72 11.38 0.69 -6.80
N ASN A 73 11.43 1.62 -5.84
CA ASN A 73 11.06 1.33 -4.47
C ASN A 73 9.52 1.25 -4.37
N LEU A 74 9.01 0.05 -4.15
CA LEU A 74 7.58 -0.19 -3.96
C LEU A 74 7.26 -0.36 -2.48
N LYS A 75 6.21 0.31 -2.00
CA LYS A 75 5.61 0.12 -0.69
C LYS A 75 4.20 -0.44 -0.86
N LEU A 76 3.93 -1.55 -0.19
CA LEU A 76 2.61 -2.17 -0.08
C LEU A 76 2.20 -2.15 1.39
N GLU A 77 1.06 -1.54 1.69
CA GLU A 77 0.47 -1.52 3.02
C GLU A 77 -0.86 -2.26 2.98
N VAL A 78 -1.02 -3.22 3.89
CA VAL A 78 -2.25 -3.98 4.08
C VAL A 78 -2.69 -3.75 5.51
N PHE A 79 -3.87 -3.17 5.69
CA PHE A 79 -4.50 -3.02 6.99
C PHE A 79 -5.73 -3.92 7.05
N LEU A 80 -5.87 -4.65 8.15
CA LEU A 80 -6.98 -5.55 8.42
C LEU A 80 -7.41 -5.40 9.88
N SER A 81 -8.67 -5.08 10.07
CA SER A 81 -9.36 -5.09 11.36
C SER A 81 -10.75 -5.74 11.18
N PRO A 82 -11.49 -6.05 12.25
CA PRO A 82 -12.87 -6.57 12.14
C PRO A 82 -13.79 -5.71 11.27
N TYR A 83 -13.47 -4.41 11.12
CA TYR A 83 -14.29 -3.42 10.45
C TYR A 83 -13.53 -2.64 9.38
N SER A 84 -12.37 -3.11 8.92
CA SER A 84 -11.64 -2.43 7.85
C SER A 84 -10.72 -3.39 7.11
N TYR A 85 -10.68 -3.25 5.80
CA TYR A 85 -9.71 -3.90 4.94
C TYR A 85 -9.27 -2.88 3.91
N THR A 86 -8.00 -2.48 3.95
CA THR A 86 -7.43 -1.57 2.97
C THR A 86 -6.13 -2.14 2.43
N VAL A 87 -5.91 -1.91 1.14
CA VAL A 87 -4.67 -2.26 0.46
C VAL A 87 -4.20 -1.06 -0.34
N GLU A 88 -3.06 -0.52 0.05
CA GLU A 88 -2.48 0.67 -0.55
C GLU A 88 -1.13 0.34 -1.16
N THR A 89 -0.91 0.85 -2.37
CA THR A 89 0.36 0.71 -3.09
C THR A 89 0.90 2.08 -3.40
N SER A 90 2.13 2.35 -2.99
CA SER A 90 2.81 3.61 -3.28
C SER A 90 4.25 3.38 -3.75
N THR A 91 4.70 4.23 -4.67
CA THR A 91 6.09 4.29 -5.12
C THR A 91 6.88 5.26 -4.24
N VAL A 92 7.97 4.79 -3.65
CA VAL A 92 8.85 5.64 -2.84
C VAL A 92 9.91 6.24 -3.74
N HIS A 93 9.66 7.44 -4.24
CA HIS A 93 10.61 8.14 -5.09
C HIS A 93 11.90 8.40 -4.31
N GLN A 94 13.03 8.02 -4.90
CA GLN A 94 14.31 8.58 -4.48
C GLN A 94 14.23 10.08 -4.74
N HIS A 95 14.62 10.89 -3.76
CA HIS A 95 14.80 12.31 -4.04
C HIS A 95 15.80 12.41 -5.19
N PRO A 96 15.48 13.12 -6.30
CA PRO A 96 16.48 13.38 -7.31
C PRO A 96 17.68 13.99 -6.59
N SER A 97 18.86 13.38 -6.73
CA SER A 97 20.11 13.98 -6.33
C SER A 97 20.15 15.34 -7.03
N GLY A 98 19.74 16.41 -6.35
CA GLY A 98 19.35 17.65 -7.02
C GLY A 98 20.49 18.18 -7.88
N ASP A 99 20.28 18.32 -9.19
CA ASP A 99 21.17 18.93 -10.21
C ASP A 99 22.69 18.78 -9.97
N GLY A 100 23.09 17.67 -9.37
CA GLY A 100 24.48 17.35 -9.10
C GLY A 100 24.90 16.39 -10.19
N VAL A 101 25.79 16.86 -11.07
CA VAL A 101 26.75 16.04 -11.81
C VAL A 101 26.96 14.75 -11.01
N GLU A 102 26.73 13.57 -11.62
CA GLU A 102 27.21 12.31 -11.06
C GLU A 102 28.70 12.49 -10.80
N GLU A 103 29.07 12.93 -9.59
CA GLU A 103 30.47 13.04 -9.25
C GLU A 103 31.00 11.62 -9.39
N PRO A 104 31.96 11.37 -10.28
CA PRO A 104 32.50 10.05 -10.46
C PRO A 104 32.93 9.58 -9.07
N PHE A 105 32.40 8.43 -8.64
CA PHE A 105 32.88 7.77 -7.43
C PHE A 105 34.41 7.89 -7.43
N PRO A 106 35.01 8.60 -6.46
CA PRO A 106 36.41 8.95 -6.56
C PRO A 106 37.20 7.66 -6.76
N ALA A 107 37.88 7.56 -7.91
CA ALA A 107 38.50 6.32 -8.39
C ALA A 107 39.46 5.72 -7.34
N ARG A 108 39.95 6.56 -6.42
CA ARG A 108 40.51 6.22 -5.11
C ARG A 108 40.18 7.33 -4.11
N ALA A 109 39.20 7.13 -3.24
CA ALA A 109 39.14 7.90 -2.00
C ALA A 109 40.27 7.46 -1.06
N ASP A 110 40.90 8.38 -0.33
CA ASP A 110 41.75 8.01 0.80
C ASP A 110 40.92 7.16 1.78
N GLU A 111 41.40 5.96 2.12
CA GLU A 111 40.68 5.02 2.98
C GLU A 111 40.15 5.66 4.28
N PRO A 112 40.91 6.52 5.00
CA PRO A 112 40.39 7.22 6.17
C PRO A 112 39.18 8.13 5.88
N LYS A 113 39.21 8.87 4.76
CA LYS A 113 38.11 9.77 4.35
C LYS A 113 36.86 8.97 3.96
N ALA A 114 37.04 7.84 3.28
CA ALA A 114 35.94 6.94 2.92
C ALA A 114 35.29 6.33 4.17
N VAL A 115 36.10 5.92 5.15
CA VAL A 115 35.61 5.38 6.44
C VAL A 115 34.82 6.45 7.21
N ASP A 116 35.31 7.69 7.29
CA ASP A 116 34.61 8.76 7.99
C ASP A 116 33.30 9.15 7.30
N ALA A 117 33.28 9.22 5.96
CA ALA A 117 32.06 9.43 5.19
C ALA A 117 31.04 8.31 5.40
N LEU A 118 31.49 7.05 5.40
CA LEU A 118 30.63 5.89 5.65
C LEU A 118 30.02 5.92 7.06
N LYS A 119 30.80 6.30 8.08
CA LYS A 119 30.30 6.47 9.46
C LYS A 119 29.24 7.56 9.56
N GLU A 120 29.45 8.69 8.88
CA GLU A 120 28.48 9.79 8.86
C GLU A 120 27.17 9.36 8.20
N LEU A 121 27.25 8.71 7.03
CA LEU A 121 26.06 8.19 6.34
C LEU A 121 25.34 7.13 7.17
N ASN A 122 26.07 6.26 7.85
CA ASN A 122 25.50 5.26 8.74
C ASN A 122 24.75 5.91 9.90
N ARG A 123 25.30 6.96 10.53
CA ARG A 123 24.62 7.73 11.57
C ARG A 123 23.32 8.36 11.05
N LYS A 124 23.37 8.98 9.87
CA LYS A 124 22.20 9.58 9.23
C LYS A 124 21.13 8.54 8.91
N LEU A 125 21.51 7.35 8.46
CA LEU A 125 20.59 6.25 8.21
C LEU A 125 19.88 5.81 9.50
N PHE A 126 20.62 5.64 10.60
CA PHE A 126 20.05 5.31 11.90
C PHE A 126 19.06 6.36 12.41
N GLU A 127 19.37 7.65 12.23
CA GLU A 127 18.47 8.75 12.60
C GLU A 127 17.16 8.69 11.80
N LEU A 128 17.25 8.53 10.47
CA LEU A 128 16.08 8.43 9.59
C LEU A 128 15.22 7.21 9.92
N GLU A 129 15.84 6.06 10.19
CA GLU A 129 15.13 4.85 10.62
C GLU A 129 14.45 5.02 11.99
N SER A 130 15.09 5.73 12.92
CA SER A 130 14.49 6.05 14.22
C SER A 130 13.25 6.94 14.04
N ARG A 131 13.35 8.00 13.23
CA ARG A 131 12.22 8.87 12.91
C ARG A 131 11.09 8.11 12.22
N ARG A 132 11.40 7.25 11.24
CA ARG A 132 10.40 6.40 10.57
C ARG A 132 9.69 5.47 11.54
N ARG A 133 10.42 4.86 12.48
CA ARG A 133 9.82 4.02 13.54
C ARG A 133 8.92 4.83 14.48
N GLY A 134 9.33 6.06 14.83
CA GLY A 134 8.52 6.98 15.63
C GLY A 134 7.18 7.29 14.96
N LEU A 135 7.20 7.66 13.68
CA LEU A 135 5.99 7.91 12.89
C LEU A 135 5.11 6.65 12.79
N ALA A 136 5.71 5.48 12.54
CA ALA A 136 4.97 4.22 12.48
C ALA A 136 4.32 3.84 13.82
N ASN A 137 4.91 4.20 14.96
CA ASN A 137 4.27 4.04 16.27
C ASN A 137 3.06 4.98 16.42
N GLN A 138 3.19 6.24 16.03
CA GLN A 138 2.10 7.21 16.09
C GLN A 138 0.93 6.78 15.20
N GLN A 139 1.21 6.33 13.98
CA GLN A 139 0.21 5.80 13.06
C GLN A 139 -0.52 4.60 13.67
N ARG A 140 0.20 3.63 14.25
CA ARG A 140 -0.42 2.47 14.93
C ARG A 140 -1.33 2.86 16.08
N ASN A 141 -0.98 3.90 16.86
CA ASN A 141 -1.84 4.38 17.94
C ASN A 141 -3.15 4.95 17.38
N ILE A 142 -3.07 5.77 16.33
CA ILE A 142 -4.26 6.32 15.64
C ILE A 142 -5.14 5.18 15.09
N GLU A 143 -4.54 4.19 14.43
CA GLU A 143 -5.26 3.01 13.93
C GLU A 143 -5.97 2.23 15.04
N GLY A 144 -5.36 2.15 16.23
CA GLY A 144 -5.97 1.58 17.43
C GLY A 144 -7.18 2.40 17.90
N GLU A 145 -7.01 3.71 18.09
CA GLU A 145 -8.09 4.62 18.48
C GLU A 145 -9.27 4.59 17.49
N MET A 146 -8.98 4.58 16.19
CA MET A 146 -10.00 4.44 15.14
C MET A 146 -10.76 3.12 15.26
N SER A 147 -10.05 2.02 15.54
CA SER A 147 -10.67 0.70 15.71
C SER A 147 -11.59 0.65 16.94
N ASP A 148 -11.18 1.28 18.05
CA ASP A 148 -11.97 1.38 19.28
C ASP A 148 -13.23 2.23 19.09
N VAL A 149 -13.14 3.34 18.35
CA VAL A 149 -14.32 4.17 18.00
C VAL A 149 -15.24 3.41 17.06
N MET A 150 -14.71 2.71 16.05
CA MET A 150 -15.51 1.90 15.13
C MET A 150 -16.28 0.79 15.85
N ALA A 151 -15.67 0.14 16.84
CA ALA A 151 -16.35 -0.86 17.67
C ALA A 151 -17.56 -0.25 18.38
N GLN A 152 -17.39 0.93 18.99
CA GLN A 152 -18.48 1.65 19.65
C GLN A 152 -19.58 2.07 18.66
N CYS A 153 -19.22 2.55 17.48
CA CYS A 153 -20.17 2.91 16.43
C CYS A 153 -21.07 1.73 16.05
N ILE A 154 -20.52 0.52 15.98
CA ILE A 154 -21.28 -0.69 15.63
C ILE A 154 -22.26 -1.07 16.72
N ASP A 155 -21.86 -0.96 17.99
CA ASP A 155 -22.76 -1.23 19.11
C ASP A 155 -23.99 -0.30 19.05
N TRP A 156 -23.78 0.99 18.81
CA TRP A 156 -24.87 1.96 18.67
C TRP A 156 -25.69 1.80 17.39
N LEU A 157 -25.08 1.35 16.30
CA LEU A 157 -25.76 1.15 15.04
C LEU A 157 -26.82 0.05 15.14
N HIS A 158 -26.57 -1.00 15.92
CA HIS A 158 -27.58 -2.04 16.19
C HIS A 158 -28.79 -1.50 16.96
N GLU A 159 -28.63 -0.44 17.77
CA GLU A 159 -29.73 0.21 18.49
C GLU A 159 -30.53 1.17 17.60
N VAL A 160 -29.87 1.78 16.61
CA VAL A 160 -30.48 2.78 15.73
C VAL A 160 -31.10 2.16 14.47
N ALA A 161 -30.47 1.15 13.87
CA ALA A 161 -30.98 0.53 12.65
C ALA A 161 -32.25 -0.29 12.93
N GLN A 162 -33.28 -0.11 12.10
CA GLN A 162 -34.53 -0.86 12.22
C GLN A 162 -34.48 -2.20 11.47
N ASP A 163 -33.61 -2.32 10.46
CA ASP A 163 -33.40 -3.54 9.70
C ASP A 163 -31.93 -3.70 9.28
N HIS A 164 -31.61 -4.85 8.67
CA HIS A 164 -30.25 -5.15 8.23
C HIS A 164 -29.74 -4.21 7.12
N LEU A 165 -30.65 -3.69 6.29
CA LEU A 165 -30.28 -2.80 5.18
C LEU A 165 -29.94 -1.39 5.69
N GLU A 166 -30.69 -0.85 6.65
CA GLU A 166 -30.31 0.38 7.35
C GLU A 166 -28.96 0.22 8.04
N ALA A 167 -28.70 -0.93 8.67
CA ALA A 167 -27.42 -1.22 9.30
C ALA A 167 -26.26 -1.18 8.29
N ASP A 168 -26.41 -1.83 7.14
CA ASP A 168 -25.40 -1.83 6.07
C ASP A 168 -25.18 -0.44 5.46
N ILE A 169 -26.25 0.34 5.27
CA ILE A 169 -26.19 1.73 4.81
C ILE A 169 -25.40 2.57 5.80
N LEU A 170 -25.76 2.54 7.09
CA LEU A 170 -25.08 3.31 8.13
C LEU A 170 -23.61 2.88 8.27
N MET A 171 -23.32 1.58 8.22
CA MET A 171 -21.95 1.06 8.27
C MET A 171 -21.07 1.60 7.13
N THR A 172 -21.65 1.76 5.94
CA THR A 172 -20.93 2.30 4.79
C THR A 172 -20.70 3.80 4.93
N VAL A 173 -21.71 4.55 5.40
CA VAL A 173 -21.63 6.02 5.55
C VAL A 173 -20.77 6.46 6.75
N ILE A 174 -20.71 5.67 7.83
CA ILE A 174 -19.83 5.94 9.00
C ILE A 174 -18.36 6.01 8.59
N ARG A 175 -17.94 5.18 7.64
CA ARG A 175 -16.54 5.11 7.19
C ARG A 175 -16.16 6.32 6.34
N GLU A 176 -17.04 6.72 5.44
CA GLU A 176 -16.83 7.87 4.57
C GLU A 176 -18.17 8.40 4.04
N PRO A 177 -18.35 9.73 3.91
CA PRO A 177 -19.55 10.30 3.29
C PRO A 177 -19.79 9.76 1.88
N GLN A 178 -20.98 9.24 1.62
CA GLN A 178 -21.33 8.60 0.35
C GLN A 178 -22.32 9.43 -0.44
N ASN A 179 -22.23 9.43 -1.77
CA ASN A 179 -23.41 9.72 -2.58
C ASN A 179 -24.19 8.41 -2.83
N ARG A 180 -25.46 8.52 -3.25
CA ARG A 180 -26.34 7.37 -3.53
C ARG A 180 -25.73 6.35 -4.49
N ARG A 181 -25.03 6.82 -5.53
CA ARG A 181 -24.38 5.95 -6.51
C ARG A 181 -23.21 5.17 -5.91
N SER A 182 -22.34 5.83 -5.15
CA SER A 182 -21.23 5.19 -4.45
C SER A 182 -21.73 4.18 -3.42
N LEU A 183 -22.78 4.54 -2.67
CA LEU A 183 -23.43 3.65 -1.71
C LEU A 183 -24.01 2.40 -2.39
N SER A 184 -24.75 2.57 -3.49
CA SER A 184 -25.28 1.49 -4.32
C SER A 184 -24.18 0.56 -4.83
N MET A 185 -23.06 1.10 -5.33
CA MET A 185 -21.91 0.31 -5.79
C MET A 185 -21.24 -0.47 -4.65
N ASN A 186 -21.03 0.17 -3.50
CA ASN A 186 -20.39 -0.45 -2.34
C ASN A 186 -21.25 -1.57 -1.72
N LEU A 187 -22.57 -1.40 -1.70
CA LEU A 187 -23.51 -2.41 -1.22
C LEU A 187 -23.82 -3.50 -2.26
N GLY A 188 -23.51 -3.28 -3.54
CA GLY A 188 -23.89 -4.18 -4.63
C GLY A 188 -25.40 -4.23 -4.88
N LEU A 189 -26.13 -3.19 -4.50
CA LEU A 189 -27.60 -3.11 -4.59
C LEU A 189 -28.01 -1.94 -5.50
N PRO A 190 -29.08 -2.06 -6.31
CA PRO A 190 -29.57 -0.94 -7.12
C PRO A 190 -30.01 0.27 -6.28
N GLU A 191 -29.80 1.49 -6.78
CA GLU A 191 -30.17 2.72 -6.06
C GLU A 191 -31.63 2.73 -5.58
N TYR A 192 -32.59 2.33 -6.43
CA TYR A 192 -34.01 2.31 -6.05
C TYR A 192 -34.31 1.39 -4.86
N PHE A 193 -33.46 0.38 -4.61
CA PHE A 193 -33.66 -0.60 -3.54
C PHE A 193 -33.27 -0.04 -2.17
N ILE A 194 -32.36 0.94 -2.13
CA ILE A 194 -31.84 1.54 -0.90
C ILE A 194 -32.52 2.87 -0.55
N GLU A 195 -33.25 3.49 -1.47
CA GLU A 195 -33.79 4.84 -1.28
C GLU A 195 -34.84 4.97 -0.19
N THR A 196 -35.68 3.95 0.02
CA THR A 196 -36.72 4.02 1.05
C THR A 196 -36.08 4.09 2.44
N GLN A 197 -35.01 3.32 2.65
CA GLN A 197 -34.24 3.25 3.89
C GLN A 197 -33.42 4.53 4.08
N ILE A 198 -32.79 5.05 3.02
CA ILE A 198 -32.09 6.36 3.08
C ILE A 198 -33.08 7.45 3.50
N GLN A 199 -34.25 7.51 2.88
CA GLN A 199 -35.27 8.51 3.21
C GLN A 199 -35.76 8.35 4.66
N SER A 200 -35.99 7.13 5.13
CA SER A 200 -36.39 6.88 6.53
C SER A 200 -35.32 7.34 7.52
N LEU A 201 -34.05 7.02 7.26
CA LEU A 201 -32.91 7.44 8.09
C LEU A 201 -32.78 8.97 8.16
N ILE A 202 -33.05 9.67 7.05
CA ILE A 202 -33.05 11.14 6.99
C ILE A 202 -34.24 11.72 7.76
N GLU A 203 -35.45 11.20 7.56
CA GLU A 203 -36.65 11.66 8.27
C GLU A 203 -36.56 11.48 9.78
N ARG A 204 -35.86 10.43 10.22
CA ARG A 204 -35.58 10.14 11.63
C ARG A 204 -34.39 10.96 12.19
N GLY A 205 -33.70 11.72 11.35
CA GLY A 205 -32.54 12.52 11.76
C GLY A 205 -31.29 11.69 12.10
N VAL A 206 -31.22 10.43 11.69
CA VAL A 206 -30.03 9.58 11.88
C VAL A 206 -28.93 9.94 10.88
N MET A 207 -29.34 10.39 9.70
CA MET A 207 -28.46 10.74 8.59
C MET A 207 -28.89 12.07 7.99
N ASN A 208 -27.92 12.82 7.48
CA ASN A 208 -28.13 14.09 6.82
C ASN A 208 -27.65 14.04 5.38
N GLU A 209 -28.29 14.80 4.51
CA GLU A 209 -27.84 15.06 3.15
C GLU A 209 -27.19 16.44 3.05
N ARG A 210 -25.96 16.51 2.53
CA ARG A 210 -25.18 17.74 2.39
C ARG A 210 -24.66 17.93 0.98
N GLN A 211 -24.57 19.19 0.56
CA GLN A 211 -23.92 19.54 -0.69
C GLN A 211 -22.45 19.91 -0.45
N ILE A 212 -21.54 19.08 -0.95
CA ILE A 212 -20.08 19.29 -0.85
C ILE A 212 -19.51 19.19 -2.26
N ASN A 213 -18.81 20.23 -2.73
CA ASN A 213 -18.17 20.27 -4.06
C ASN A 213 -19.13 19.88 -5.21
N ASN A 214 -20.34 20.45 -5.22
CA ASN A 214 -21.41 20.16 -6.18
C ASN A 214 -21.93 18.70 -6.19
N ARG A 215 -21.66 17.93 -5.13
CA ARG A 215 -22.21 16.58 -4.95
C ARG A 215 -23.07 16.52 -3.69
N GLN A 216 -24.19 15.81 -3.76
CA GLN A 216 -24.99 15.47 -2.60
C GLN A 216 -24.39 14.23 -1.93
N LEU A 217 -24.01 14.39 -0.66
CA LEU A 217 -23.39 13.36 0.16
C LEU A 217 -24.25 13.13 1.42
N LEU A 218 -24.46 11.85 1.71
CA LEU A 218 -25.03 11.31 2.92
C LEU A 218 -23.95 11.25 4.01
N THR A 219 -24.27 11.70 5.22
CA THR A 219 -23.37 11.73 6.38
C THR A 219 -24.14 11.62 7.70
N LEU A 220 -23.53 11.05 8.75
CA LEU A 220 -24.11 11.04 10.10
C LEU A 220 -23.70 12.26 10.93
N ILE A 221 -22.82 13.13 10.41
CA ILE A 221 -22.39 14.32 11.14
C ILE A 221 -23.49 15.38 11.01
N ASP A 222 -23.80 16.07 12.11
CA ASP A 222 -24.69 17.23 12.13
C ASP A 222 -23.97 18.53 11.73
N GLY A 223 -24.71 19.40 11.04
CA GLY A 223 -24.20 20.64 10.43
C GLY A 223 -23.90 21.71 11.46
#